data_AF-A0A396GSY0-F1
#
_entry.id   AF-A0A396GSY0-F1
#
_cell.length_a   1.000
_cell.length_b   1.000
_cell.length_c   1.000
_cell.angle_alpha   90.00
_cell.angle_beta   90.00
_cell.angle_gamma   90.00
#
_symmetry.space_group_name_H-M   'P 1'
#
loop_
_entity.id
_entity.type
_entity.pdbx_description
1 polymer ?
#
loop_
_entity_poly.entity_id
_entity_poly.type
_entity_poly.pdbx_seq_one_letter_code
_entity_poly.pdbx_strand_id
1 'polypeptide(L)'
;MDIFSNFSQPFLLAVTVTALCFFIALFSFFRTFSLSRRFTPSTKHCNCASSDSNSDAVVPYLNGGFSQMTEISPPPVVLADRRTGSSMMEELVPEITTHALSYLDYPSLCRLSMTNSLMRKAANDDNAWKALYHKDFTLEQDSVRPSNGWKAYYAATRAIVIVNTEFFNILRDKSISAMSRFWLNADYVKCVHASGELFSGYNGVMQSWQLVFNWDQGLNFQVRDVRARVLTDMAWVTMKTYVDMDTGPFNVTNVFEFHNGRWYMVHHHSSVMNGDVEQQIVHG
;
A
#
# COMPACT_ATOMS: atom_id res chain seq x y z
N MET A 1 15.42 48.35 -41.90
CA MET A 1 14.99 49.52 -41.09
C MET A 1 14.98 49.04 -39.65
N ASP A 2 15.96 49.53 -38.91
CA ASP A 2 16.50 48.95 -37.69
C ASP A 2 15.62 49.21 -36.46
N ILE A 3 15.20 48.15 -35.77
CA ILE A 3 14.48 48.24 -34.48
C ILE A 3 15.48 48.37 -33.31
N PHE A 4 16.78 48.22 -33.56
CA PHE A 4 17.82 48.20 -32.52
C PHE A 4 18.56 49.53 -32.31
N SER A 5 18.26 50.58 -33.08
CA SER A 5 19.04 51.82 -33.10
C SER A 5 18.66 52.87 -32.03
N ASN A 6 17.76 52.56 -31.08
CA ASN A 6 17.28 53.53 -30.09
C ASN A 6 17.51 53.16 -28.61
N PHE A 7 18.35 52.17 -28.32
CA PHE A 7 18.70 51.84 -26.94
C PHE A 7 19.99 52.55 -26.52
N SER A 8 19.93 53.32 -25.43
CA SER A 8 21.11 53.96 -24.85
C SER A 8 22.12 52.90 -24.39
N GLN A 9 23.42 53.16 -24.56
CA GLN A 9 24.49 52.24 -24.13
C GLN A 9 24.33 51.65 -22.72
N PRO A 10 23.87 52.38 -21.68
CA PRO A 10 23.65 51.79 -20.35
C PRO A 10 22.54 50.72 -20.33
N PHE A 11 21.53 50.82 -21.21
CA PHE A 11 20.45 49.83 -21.27
C PHE A 11 20.94 48.50 -21.84
N LEU A 12 21.74 48.53 -22.91
CA LEU A 12 22.32 47.32 -23.50
C LEU A 12 23.31 46.64 -22.52
N LEU A 13 24.10 47.42 -21.79
CA LEU A 13 24.96 46.91 -20.72
C LEU A 13 24.16 46.23 -19.61
N ALA A 14 23.05 46.83 -19.15
CA ALA A 14 22.22 46.24 -18.11
C ALA A 14 21.60 44.90 -18.56
N VAL A 15 21.12 44.80 -19.80
CA VAL A 15 20.54 43.56 -20.35
C VAL A 15 21.61 42.46 -20.47
N THR A 16 22.80 42.78 -20.95
CA THR A 16 23.90 41.81 -21.09
C THR A 16 24.39 41.27 -19.74
N VAL A 17 24.56 42.14 -18.73
CA VAL A 17 24.95 41.73 -17.37
C VAL A 17 23.87 40.85 -16.73
N THR A 18 22.60 41.22 -16.90
CA THR A 18 21.47 40.45 -16.35
C THR A 18 21.40 39.06 -16.98
N ALA A 19 21.55 38.96 -18.30
CA ALA A 19 21.60 37.67 -19.00
C ALA A 19 22.79 36.81 -18.52
N LEU A 20 23.98 37.41 -18.36
CA LEU A 20 25.17 36.70 -17.87
C LEU A 20 24.97 36.15 -16.45
N CYS A 21 24.35 36.93 -15.55
CA CYS A 21 24.02 36.48 -14.20
C CYS A 21 23.05 35.29 -14.20
N PHE A 22 22.03 35.28 -15.07
CA PHE A 22 21.13 34.14 -15.21
C PHE A 22 21.84 32.89 -15.76
N PHE A 23 22.74 33.04 -16.73
CA PHE A 23 23.52 31.92 -17.27
C PHE A 23 24.46 31.31 -16.21
N ILE A 24 25.11 32.12 -15.38
CA ILE A 24 25.98 31.65 -14.30
C ILE A 24 25.16 30.92 -13.22
N ALA A 25 23.99 31.44 -12.86
CA ALA A 25 23.10 30.79 -11.89
C ALA A 25 22.60 29.41 -12.38
N LEU A 26 22.20 29.32 -13.66
CA LEU A 26 21.81 28.05 -14.30
C LEU A 26 22.97 27.04 -14.33
N PHE A 27 24.18 27.48 -14.71
CA PHE A 27 25.34 26.57 -14.78
C PHE A 27 25.77 26.04 -13.40
N SER A 28 25.58 26.85 -12.35
CA SER A 28 25.82 26.46 -10.96
C SER A 28 24.83 25.38 -10.48
N PHE A 29 23.58 25.47 -10.93
CA PHE A 29 22.51 24.51 -10.61
C PHE A 29 22.70 23.15 -11.32
N PHE A 30 23.28 23.15 -12.52
CA PHE A 30 23.59 21.90 -13.24
C PHE A 30 24.83 21.17 -12.70
N ARG A 31 25.78 21.88 -12.06
CA ARG A 31 26.95 21.23 -11.44
C ARG A 31 26.63 20.50 -10.13
N THR A 32 25.63 20.93 -9.37
CA THR A 32 25.21 20.28 -8.12
C THR A 32 24.45 18.96 -8.34
N PHE A 33 23.91 18.71 -9.53
CA PHE A 33 23.21 17.45 -9.86
C PHE A 33 24.12 16.33 -10.38
N SER A 34 25.42 16.57 -10.59
CA SER A 34 26.34 15.61 -11.21
C SER A 34 27.11 14.70 -10.23
N LEU A 35 26.86 14.75 -8.92
CA LEU A 35 27.55 13.90 -7.94
C LEU A 35 26.60 13.14 -7.03
N SER A 36 25.79 12.24 -7.60
CA SER A 36 25.23 11.13 -6.85
C SER A 36 26.12 9.90 -7.04
N ARG A 37 26.99 9.65 -6.05
CA ARG A 37 27.81 8.44 -5.92
C ARG A 37 26.94 7.19 -6.07
N ARG A 38 27.29 6.31 -7.00
CA ARG A 38 26.80 4.92 -7.03
C ARG A 38 27.27 4.22 -5.75
N PHE A 39 26.34 3.94 -4.84
CA PHE A 39 26.52 2.93 -3.80
C PHE A 39 25.99 1.60 -4.34
N THR A 40 26.89 0.68 -4.68
CA THR A 40 26.56 -0.73 -4.90
C THR A 40 26.53 -1.44 -3.54
N PRO A 41 25.45 -2.15 -3.15
CA PRO A 41 25.49 -2.99 -1.97
C PRO A 41 26.22 -4.29 -2.29
N SER A 42 27.30 -4.55 -1.55
CA SER A 42 28.00 -5.84 -1.51
C SER A 42 27.09 -6.90 -0.91
N THR A 43 26.83 -7.97 -1.65
CA THR A 43 26.23 -9.21 -1.13
C THR A 43 27.21 -9.86 -0.15
N LYS A 44 26.89 -9.83 1.15
CA LYS A 44 27.50 -10.72 2.14
C LYS A 44 26.41 -11.66 2.65
N HIS A 45 26.51 -12.92 2.24
CA HIS A 45 25.80 -14.03 2.84
C HIS A 45 26.23 -14.15 4.31
N CYS A 46 25.28 -14.02 5.24
CA CYS A 46 25.45 -14.51 6.60
C CYS A 46 24.72 -15.85 6.71
N ASN A 47 25.49 -16.93 6.80
CA ASN A 47 24.99 -18.24 7.24
C ASN A 47 24.86 -18.23 8.76
N CYS A 48 23.64 -18.31 9.27
CA CYS A 48 23.37 -18.77 10.62
C CYS A 48 22.49 -20.01 10.54
N ALA A 49 23.11 -21.17 10.68
CA ALA A 49 22.42 -22.43 10.93
C ALA A 49 22.17 -22.51 12.44
N SER A 50 20.90 -22.63 12.83
CA SER A 50 20.50 -23.02 14.18
C SER A 50 19.93 -24.44 14.09
N SER A 51 20.76 -25.41 14.43
CA SER A 51 20.37 -26.79 14.67
C SER A 51 19.91 -26.92 16.12
N ASP A 52 18.61 -27.11 16.33
CA ASP A 52 18.04 -27.49 17.63
C ASP A 52 17.93 -29.01 17.71
N SER A 53 18.83 -29.61 18.48
CA SER A 53 18.73 -30.98 18.99
C SER A 53 19.36 -31.03 20.38
N ASN A 54 18.52 -31.20 21.41
CA ASN A 54 18.89 -31.62 22.76
C ASN A 54 17.78 -32.60 23.18
N SER A 55 17.92 -33.92 23.11
CA SER A 55 18.79 -34.84 23.86
C SER A 55 18.54 -34.81 25.37
N ASP A 56 17.78 -35.81 25.81
CA ASP A 56 17.49 -36.18 27.19
C ASP A 56 18.76 -36.37 28.04
N ALA A 57 18.77 -35.77 29.23
CA ALA A 57 19.76 -36.04 30.26
C ALA A 57 19.18 -37.03 31.29
N VAL A 58 19.80 -38.21 31.33
CA VAL A 58 19.56 -39.32 32.25
C VAL A 58 20.14 -38.99 33.64
N VAL A 59 19.38 -39.26 34.71
CA VAL A 59 19.86 -39.29 36.10
C VAL A 59 19.82 -40.73 36.62
N PRO A 60 20.85 -41.26 37.30
CA PRO A 60 20.90 -42.65 37.73
C PRO A 60 20.29 -42.86 39.13
N TYR A 61 19.53 -43.96 39.29
CA TYR A 61 19.02 -44.46 40.57
C TYR A 61 19.99 -45.47 41.21
N LEU A 62 20.19 -45.35 42.52
CA LEU A 62 20.81 -46.36 43.39
C LEU A 62 19.74 -47.30 43.99
N ASN A 63 20.18 -48.52 44.30
CA ASN A 63 19.40 -49.72 44.57
C ASN A 63 19.13 -49.95 46.08
N GLY A 64 18.02 -50.60 46.44
CA GLY A 64 17.92 -51.44 47.65
C GLY A 64 16.64 -51.34 48.51
N GLY A 65 15.94 -52.47 48.70
CA GLY A 65 15.18 -52.76 49.94
C GLY A 65 13.77 -53.35 49.78
N PHE A 66 13.61 -54.63 50.16
CA PHE A 66 12.40 -55.46 50.21
C PHE A 66 11.29 -54.98 51.18
N SER A 67 10.00 -55.20 50.85
CA SER A 67 9.04 -56.12 51.56
C SER A 67 7.55 -55.76 51.41
N GLN A 68 6.77 -56.79 51.05
CA GLN A 68 5.41 -57.13 51.50
C GLN A 68 4.12 -56.55 50.85
N MET A 69 3.22 -57.49 50.58
CA MET A 69 1.87 -57.45 50.00
C MET A 69 0.93 -56.44 50.67
N THR A 70 -0.02 -55.85 49.92
CA THR A 70 -1.49 -56.08 50.05
C THR A 70 -2.23 -55.37 48.90
N GLU A 71 -3.20 -56.06 48.33
CA GLU A 71 -4.09 -55.74 47.23
C GLU A 71 -5.20 -54.76 47.65
N ILE A 72 -5.32 -53.57 47.01
CA ILE A 72 -6.54 -52.75 47.01
C ILE A 72 -6.67 -52.02 45.66
N SER A 73 -7.79 -52.26 44.97
CA SER A 73 -8.19 -51.70 43.67
C SER A 73 -8.44 -50.17 43.71
N PRO A 74 -8.07 -49.37 42.68
CA PRO A 74 -8.45 -47.96 42.60
C PRO A 74 -9.78 -47.72 41.85
N PRO A 75 -10.60 -46.74 42.25
CA PRO A 75 -11.85 -46.36 41.56
C PRO A 75 -11.57 -45.49 40.31
N PRO A 76 -12.56 -45.27 39.42
CA PRO A 76 -12.30 -44.90 38.04
C PRO A 76 -11.81 -43.45 37.88
N VAL A 77 -10.91 -43.29 36.91
CA VAL A 77 -10.36 -42.02 36.43
C VAL A 77 -11.50 -41.14 35.91
N VAL A 78 -11.81 -40.07 36.62
CA VAL A 78 -12.56 -38.94 36.07
C VAL A 78 -11.62 -38.25 35.09
N LEU A 79 -11.93 -38.32 33.79
CA LEU A 79 -11.36 -37.47 32.76
C LEU A 79 -11.70 -36.01 33.10
N ALA A 80 -10.81 -35.36 33.86
CA ALA A 80 -10.84 -33.92 34.01
C ALA A 80 -10.39 -33.32 32.67
N ASP A 81 -11.39 -32.85 31.91
CA ASP A 81 -11.25 -32.08 30.69
C ASP A 81 -10.39 -30.84 31.01
N ARG A 82 -9.11 -30.86 30.65
CA ARG A 82 -8.20 -29.72 30.78
C ARG A 82 -8.60 -28.66 29.75
N ARG A 83 -9.67 -27.91 30.03
CA ARG A 83 -9.83 -26.57 29.48
C ARG A 83 -8.79 -25.70 30.16
N THR A 84 -7.65 -25.53 29.51
CA THR A 84 -6.66 -24.50 29.84
C THR A 84 -7.38 -23.16 29.74
N GLY A 85 -7.84 -22.63 30.88
CA GLY A 85 -8.52 -21.34 30.93
C GLY A 85 -7.50 -20.25 30.63
N SER A 86 -7.50 -19.73 29.39
CA SER A 86 -6.82 -18.48 29.09
C SER A 86 -7.44 -17.39 29.96
N SER A 87 -6.62 -16.53 30.56
CA SER A 87 -7.18 -15.40 31.32
C SER A 87 -7.89 -14.45 30.36
N MET A 88 -8.92 -13.72 30.83
CA MET A 88 -9.59 -12.70 30.04
C MET A 88 -8.61 -11.71 29.37
N MET A 89 -7.48 -11.45 30.02
CA MET A 89 -6.41 -10.61 29.48
C MET A 89 -5.67 -11.29 28.31
N GLU A 90 -5.48 -12.62 28.35
CA GLU A 90 -4.83 -13.36 27.26
C GLU A 90 -5.70 -13.45 26.00
N GLU A 91 -7.03 -13.39 26.16
CA GLU A 91 -8.00 -13.39 25.07
C GLU A 91 -8.15 -11.99 24.43
N LEU A 92 -8.13 -10.92 25.22
CA LEU A 92 -8.29 -9.54 24.74
C LEU A 92 -7.01 -8.93 24.14
N VAL A 93 -5.83 -9.33 24.61
CA VAL A 93 -4.55 -8.76 24.15
C VAL A 93 -4.34 -8.87 22.63
N PRO A 94 -4.62 -10.01 21.96
CA PRO A 94 -4.50 -10.11 20.50
C PRO A 94 -5.40 -9.13 19.75
N GLU A 95 -6.65 -8.93 20.20
CA GLU A 95 -7.60 -8.01 19.56
C GLU A 95 -7.17 -6.55 19.74
N ILE A 96 -6.76 -6.18 20.97
CA ILE A 96 -6.25 -4.83 21.28
C ILE A 96 -4.98 -4.56 20.47
N THR A 97 -4.09 -5.55 20.37
CA THR A 97 -2.85 -5.44 19.58
C THR A 97 -3.18 -5.23 18.12
N THR A 98 -4.07 -6.04 17.55
CA THR A 98 -4.49 -5.93 16.14
C THR A 98 -5.15 -4.59 15.85
N HIS A 99 -6.00 -4.11 16.77
CA HIS A 99 -6.62 -2.79 16.67
C HIS A 99 -5.60 -1.65 16.77
N ALA A 100 -4.66 -1.70 17.71
CA ALA A 100 -3.61 -0.70 17.82
C ALA A 100 -2.72 -0.65 16.57
N LEU A 101 -2.36 -1.81 16.02
CA LEU A 101 -1.54 -1.92 14.81
C LEU A 101 -2.21 -1.32 13.57
N SER A 102 -3.54 -1.33 13.48
CA SER A 102 -4.27 -0.82 12.31
C SER A 102 -4.17 0.70 12.12
N TYR A 103 -3.93 1.45 13.20
CA TYR A 103 -3.79 2.91 13.17
C TYR A 103 -2.37 3.40 12.93
N LEU A 104 -1.37 2.54 13.12
CA LEU A 104 0.02 2.96 13.02
C LEU A 104 0.47 3.07 11.56
N ASP A 105 1.12 4.18 11.23
CA ASP A 105 1.85 4.31 9.97
C ASP A 105 3.13 3.47 9.99
N TYR A 106 3.73 3.26 8.81
CA TYR A 106 4.94 2.44 8.69
C TYR A 106 6.09 2.94 9.59
N PRO A 107 6.39 4.26 9.67
CA PRO A 107 7.38 4.78 10.61
C PRO A 107 7.05 4.47 12.08
N SER A 108 5.79 4.61 12.52
CA SER A 108 5.40 4.33 13.90
C SER A 108 5.49 2.84 14.22
N LEU A 109 5.17 1.96 13.27
CA LEU A 109 5.40 0.52 13.41
C LEU A 109 6.89 0.17 13.54
N CYS A 110 7.76 0.85 12.80
CA CYS A 110 9.21 0.70 12.95
C CYS A 110 9.65 1.13 14.36
N ARG A 111 9.16 2.27 14.87
CA ARG A 111 9.48 2.72 16.23
C ARG A 111 8.98 1.73 17.28
N LEU A 112 7.73 1.27 17.16
CA LEU A 112 7.12 0.26 18.04
C LEU A 112 8.01 -0.99 18.11
N SER A 113 8.43 -1.50 16.96
CA SER A 113 9.28 -2.69 16.84
C SER A 113 10.65 -2.55 17.52
N MET A 114 11.11 -1.31 17.72
CA MET A 114 12.40 -1.00 18.34
C MET A 114 12.31 -0.76 19.85
N THR A 115 11.11 -0.69 20.45
CA THR A 115 10.94 -0.34 21.87
C THR A 115 11.39 -1.44 22.85
N ASN A 116 10.96 -2.69 22.64
CA ASN A 116 11.38 -3.86 23.41
C ASN A 116 11.12 -5.15 22.63
N SER A 117 11.54 -6.30 23.17
CA SER A 117 11.40 -7.62 22.50
C SER A 117 9.94 -8.04 22.29
N LEU A 118 9.05 -7.77 23.24
CA LEU A 118 7.63 -8.11 23.13
C LEU A 118 6.94 -7.28 22.03
N MET A 119 7.20 -5.98 22.01
CA MET A 119 6.68 -5.07 20.97
C MET A 119 7.27 -5.40 19.59
N ARG A 120 8.53 -5.83 19.52
CA ARG A 120 9.12 -6.34 18.28
C ARG A 120 8.39 -7.57 17.77
N LYS A 121 8.07 -8.51 18.67
CA LYS A 121 7.32 -9.72 18.33
C LYS A 121 5.91 -9.37 17.84
N ALA A 122 5.19 -8.55 18.60
CA ALA A 122 3.84 -8.10 18.23
C ALA A 122 3.82 -7.34 16.89
N ALA A 123 4.75 -6.40 16.67
CA ALA A 123 4.82 -5.61 15.45
C ALA A 123 5.16 -6.44 14.20
N ASN A 124 5.76 -7.61 14.36
CA ASN A 124 6.20 -8.48 13.27
C ASN A 124 5.48 -9.84 13.27
N ASP A 125 4.38 -9.97 14.00
CA ASP A 125 3.54 -11.17 13.98
C ASP A 125 2.74 -11.22 12.68
N ASP A 126 3.17 -12.10 11.78
CA ASP A 126 2.61 -12.24 10.44
C ASP A 126 1.14 -12.72 10.47
N ASN A 127 0.75 -13.51 11.47
CA ASN A 127 -0.64 -13.95 11.62
C ASN A 127 -1.56 -12.79 12.02
N ALA A 128 -1.07 -11.88 12.87
CA ALA A 128 -1.81 -10.67 13.24
C ALA A 128 -2.04 -9.78 12.01
N TRP A 129 -1.01 -9.59 11.16
CA TRP A 129 -1.14 -8.83 9.92
C TRP A 129 -2.07 -9.51 8.91
N LYS A 130 -2.04 -10.84 8.82
CA LYS A 130 -3.00 -11.62 8.02
C LYS A 130 -4.43 -11.39 8.49
N ALA A 131 -4.68 -11.55 9.79
CA ALA A 131 -6.01 -11.34 10.37
C ALA A 131 -6.51 -9.91 10.13
N LEU A 132 -5.63 -8.92 10.30
CA LEU A 132 -5.95 -7.52 10.05
C LEU A 132 -6.26 -7.26 8.57
N TYR A 133 -5.48 -7.84 7.65
CA TYR A 133 -5.76 -7.75 6.21
C TYR A 133 -7.15 -8.27 5.87
N HIS A 134 -7.52 -9.45 6.40
CA HIS A 134 -8.84 -10.02 6.15
C HIS A 134 -9.96 -9.17 6.73
N LYS A 135 -9.75 -8.60 7.92
CA LYS A 135 -10.70 -7.68 8.54
C LYS A 135 -10.94 -6.41 7.72
N ASP A 136 -9.87 -5.80 7.22
CA ASP A 136 -9.95 -4.45 6.62
C ASP A 136 -10.24 -4.48 5.11
N PHE A 137 -9.91 -5.57 4.41
CA PHE A 137 -9.97 -5.61 2.95
C PHE A 137 -10.83 -6.74 2.34
N THR A 138 -11.29 -7.75 3.10
CA THR A 138 -11.79 -8.98 2.44
C THR A 138 -13.28 -9.29 2.55
N LEU A 139 -13.80 -9.77 1.39
CA LEU A 139 -14.75 -10.89 1.22
C LEU A 139 -14.21 -11.92 0.18
N GLU A 140 -12.98 -11.76 -0.31
CA GLU A 140 -12.32 -12.68 -1.27
C GLU A 140 -10.89 -12.96 -0.77
N GLN A 141 -10.13 -13.80 -1.48
CA GLN A 141 -8.64 -13.84 -1.44
C GLN A 141 -7.93 -14.75 -0.40
N ASP A 142 -8.55 -15.84 0.08
CA ASP A 142 -7.93 -16.74 1.08
C ASP A 142 -6.65 -17.46 0.63
N SER A 143 -6.35 -17.48 -0.68
CA SER A 143 -5.21 -18.18 -1.27
C SER A 143 -3.95 -17.32 -1.47
N VAL A 144 -4.00 -16.02 -1.17
CA VAL A 144 -2.83 -15.13 -1.35
C VAL A 144 -1.69 -15.55 -0.44
N ARG A 145 -0.47 -15.61 -1.00
CA ARG A 145 0.78 -15.88 -0.27
C ARG A 145 1.77 -14.76 -0.56
N PRO A 146 1.82 -13.72 0.29
CA PRO A 146 2.72 -12.60 0.05
C PRO A 146 4.19 -13.02 0.15
N SER A 147 5.00 -12.71 -0.86
CA SER A 147 6.43 -13.05 -0.89
C SER A 147 7.24 -12.39 0.24
N ASN A 148 6.81 -11.22 0.69
CA ASN A 148 7.49 -10.40 1.71
C ASN A 148 6.73 -10.37 3.06
N GLY A 149 5.84 -11.34 3.28
CA GLY A 149 4.99 -11.41 4.48
C GLY A 149 3.76 -10.51 4.45
N TRP A 150 2.80 -10.80 5.33
CA TRP A 150 1.52 -10.10 5.44
C TRP A 150 1.67 -8.65 5.89
N LYS A 151 2.66 -8.34 6.72
CA LYS A 151 2.95 -6.94 7.12
C LYS A 151 3.22 -6.04 5.93
N ALA A 152 4.11 -6.46 5.04
CA ALA A 152 4.47 -5.70 3.85
C ALA A 152 3.28 -5.59 2.88
N TYR A 153 2.55 -6.69 2.72
CA TYR A 153 1.37 -6.76 1.85
C TYR A 153 0.22 -5.87 2.34
N TYR A 154 -0.07 -5.89 3.64
CA TYR A 154 -1.03 -5.00 4.28
C TYR A 154 -0.64 -3.53 4.08
N ALA A 155 0.62 -3.18 4.34
CA ALA A 155 1.11 -1.81 4.17
C ALA A 155 0.98 -1.34 2.71
N ALA A 156 1.35 -2.18 1.73
CA ALA A 156 1.22 -1.86 0.31
C ALA A 156 -0.24 -1.74 -0.13
N THR A 157 -1.12 -2.60 0.37
CA THR A 157 -2.56 -2.55 0.07
C THR A 157 -3.21 -1.29 0.66
N ARG A 158 -2.86 -0.94 1.89
CA ARG A 158 -3.32 0.31 2.51
C ARG A 158 -2.81 1.53 1.72
N ALA A 159 -1.55 1.52 1.30
CA ALA A 159 -0.97 2.58 0.48
C ALA A 159 -1.72 2.75 -0.85
N ILE A 160 -2.06 1.65 -1.54
CA ILE A 160 -2.77 1.75 -2.82
C ILE A 160 -4.20 2.26 -2.66
N VAL A 161 -4.90 1.88 -1.59
CA VAL A 161 -6.24 2.41 -1.29
C VAL A 161 -6.18 3.91 -1.02
N ILE A 162 -5.17 4.39 -0.28
CA ILE A 162 -4.94 5.83 -0.06
C ILE A 162 -4.66 6.55 -1.38
N VAL A 163 -3.76 6.02 -2.21
CA VAL A 163 -3.43 6.60 -3.53
C VAL A 163 -4.67 6.66 -4.43
N ASN A 164 -5.51 5.63 -4.40
CA ASN A 164 -6.77 5.62 -5.15
C ASN A 164 -7.75 6.69 -4.64
N THR A 165 -7.82 6.94 -3.33
CA THR A 165 -8.60 8.07 -2.78
C THR A 165 -8.07 9.42 -3.28
N GLU A 166 -6.75 9.59 -3.37
CA GLU A 166 -6.15 10.82 -3.90
C GLU A 166 -6.54 11.10 -5.35
N PHE A 167 -6.72 10.06 -6.18
CA PHE A 167 -7.25 10.24 -7.54
C PHE A 167 -8.60 10.97 -7.53
N PHE A 168 -9.54 10.55 -6.68
CA PHE A 168 -10.85 11.19 -6.57
C PHE A 168 -10.79 12.59 -5.93
N ASN A 169 -9.82 12.84 -5.04
CA ASN A 169 -9.55 14.19 -4.54
C ASN A 169 -9.12 15.12 -5.69
N ILE A 170 -8.20 14.67 -6.55
CA ILE A 170 -7.74 15.43 -7.71
C ILE A 170 -8.88 15.71 -8.69
N LEU A 171 -9.78 14.74 -8.91
CA LEU A 171 -10.95 14.92 -9.77
C LEU A 171 -11.90 16.00 -9.23
N ARG A 172 -12.17 15.98 -7.93
CA ARG A 172 -13.01 16.97 -7.25
C ARG A 172 -12.39 18.37 -7.29
N ASP A 173 -11.08 18.47 -7.12
CA ASP A 173 -10.35 19.74 -7.17
C ASP A 173 -10.11 20.24 -8.61
N LYS A 174 -10.42 19.43 -9.63
CA LYS A 174 -10.19 19.71 -11.06
C LYS A 174 -8.75 20.16 -11.36
N SER A 175 -7.77 19.63 -10.62
CA SER A 175 -6.38 20.08 -10.69
C SER A 175 -5.59 19.32 -11.75
N ILE A 176 -5.49 19.89 -12.96
CA ILE A 176 -4.68 19.29 -14.04
C ILE A 176 -3.21 19.13 -13.66
N SER A 177 -2.69 20.05 -12.84
CA SER A 177 -1.32 20.01 -12.31
C SER A 177 -1.10 18.83 -11.34
N ALA A 178 -2.09 18.50 -10.52
CA ALA A 178 -2.01 17.33 -9.66
C ALA A 178 -2.20 16.03 -10.46
N MET A 179 -3.16 16.01 -11.40
CA MET A 179 -3.39 14.87 -12.29
C MET A 179 -2.14 14.52 -13.11
N SER A 180 -1.43 15.52 -13.62
CA SER A 180 -0.19 15.32 -14.39
C SER A 180 0.94 14.69 -13.58
N ARG A 181 1.03 15.01 -12.27
CA ARG A 181 1.97 14.38 -11.35
C ARG A 181 1.51 12.99 -10.89
N PHE A 182 0.24 12.65 -11.06
CA PHE A 182 -0.37 11.41 -10.59
C PHE A 182 -0.19 10.26 -11.59
N TRP A 183 -0.26 10.57 -12.87
CA TRP A 183 0.02 9.62 -13.96
C TRP A 183 1.52 9.43 -14.18
N LEU A 184 1.90 8.22 -14.56
CA LEU A 184 3.25 7.94 -15.03
C LEU A 184 3.48 8.63 -16.37
N ASN A 185 4.58 9.35 -16.50
CA ASN A 185 4.99 9.96 -17.78
C ASN A 185 5.63 8.91 -18.69
N ALA A 186 4.79 8.11 -19.35
CA ALA A 186 5.19 7.07 -20.29
C ALA A 186 4.28 7.05 -21.53
N ASP A 187 4.77 6.47 -22.62
CA ASP A 187 4.04 6.32 -23.89
C ASP A 187 2.96 5.21 -23.85
N TYR A 188 3.10 4.24 -22.94
CA TYR A 188 2.22 3.10 -22.85
C TYR A 188 0.98 3.32 -21.97
N VAL A 189 0.89 4.41 -21.20
CA VAL A 189 -0.29 4.66 -20.35
C VAL A 189 -1.58 4.74 -21.17
N LYS A 190 -2.70 4.33 -20.56
CA LYS A 190 -4.02 4.22 -21.23
C LYS A 190 -5.13 4.77 -20.34
N CYS A 191 -6.02 5.57 -20.90
CA CYS A 191 -7.23 6.04 -20.22
C CYS A 191 -8.45 5.72 -21.08
N VAL A 192 -9.46 5.08 -20.49
CA VAL A 192 -10.77 4.86 -21.09
C VAL A 192 -11.80 5.57 -20.23
N HIS A 193 -12.39 6.63 -20.77
CA HIS A 193 -13.49 7.34 -20.12
C HIS A 193 -14.80 6.59 -20.33
N ALA A 194 -15.82 6.91 -19.54
CA ALA A 194 -17.13 6.25 -19.64
C ALA A 194 -17.83 6.44 -21.01
N SER A 195 -17.36 7.38 -21.85
CA SER A 195 -17.78 7.52 -23.25
C SER A 195 -17.36 6.33 -24.14
N GLY A 196 -16.42 5.49 -23.67
CA GLY A 196 -15.81 4.39 -24.43
C GLY A 196 -14.58 4.82 -25.24
N GLU A 197 -14.20 6.09 -25.21
CA GLU A 197 -13.02 6.60 -25.93
C GLU A 197 -11.72 6.16 -25.26
N LEU A 198 -10.77 5.67 -26.07
CA LEU A 198 -9.44 5.26 -25.64
C LEU A 198 -8.40 6.35 -25.92
N PHE A 199 -7.75 6.82 -24.87
CA PHE A 199 -6.62 7.74 -24.93
C PHE A 199 -5.31 7.01 -24.61
N SER A 200 -4.29 7.21 -25.46
CA SER A 200 -3.01 6.51 -25.36
C SER A 200 -1.84 7.48 -25.22
N GLY A 201 -0.89 7.11 -24.35
CA GLY A 201 0.31 7.88 -24.06
C GLY A 201 0.02 9.09 -23.16
N TYR A 202 1.04 9.52 -22.43
CA TYR A 202 0.89 10.55 -21.40
C TYR A 202 0.18 11.82 -21.90
N ASN A 203 0.62 12.36 -23.04
CA ASN A 203 0.03 13.58 -23.59
C ASN A 203 -1.44 13.41 -23.95
N GLY A 204 -1.83 12.29 -24.58
CA GLY A 204 -3.22 12.01 -24.93
C GLY A 204 -4.10 11.85 -23.70
N VAL A 205 -3.59 11.20 -22.65
CA VAL A 205 -4.29 11.07 -21.37
C VAL A 205 -4.44 12.42 -20.66
N MET A 206 -3.40 13.27 -20.65
CA MET A 206 -3.50 14.60 -20.03
C MET A 206 -4.49 15.52 -20.76
N GLN A 207 -4.51 15.47 -22.10
CA GLN A 207 -5.47 16.22 -22.90
C GLN A 207 -6.91 15.79 -22.59
N SER A 208 -7.17 14.49 -22.41
CA SER A 208 -8.51 14.00 -22.09
C SER A 208 -8.97 14.46 -20.70
N TRP A 209 -8.09 14.46 -19.70
CA TRP A 209 -8.42 15.01 -18.38
C TRP A 209 -8.65 16.52 -18.40
N GLN A 210 -7.91 17.28 -19.21
CA GLN A 210 -8.15 18.70 -19.37
C GLN A 210 -9.54 18.99 -19.93
N LEU A 211 -10.02 18.18 -20.89
CA LEU A 211 -11.39 18.29 -21.41
C LEU A 211 -12.43 18.02 -20.31
N VAL A 212 -12.25 16.97 -19.52
CA VAL A 212 -13.14 16.63 -18.39
C VAL A 212 -13.19 17.75 -17.35
N PHE A 213 -12.04 18.36 -17.01
CA PHE A 213 -11.97 19.43 -16.01
C PHE A 213 -12.55 20.76 -16.48
N ASN A 214 -12.68 20.98 -17.78
CA ASN A 214 -13.31 22.17 -18.34
C ASN A 214 -14.84 22.12 -18.31
N TRP A 215 -15.46 20.98 -17.95
CA TRP A 215 -16.91 20.91 -17.79
C TRP A 215 -17.34 21.60 -16.49
N ASP A 216 -18.38 22.44 -16.56
CA ASP A 216 -18.84 23.26 -15.43
C ASP A 216 -19.50 22.45 -14.30
N GLN A 217 -19.94 21.22 -14.59
CA GLN A 217 -20.54 20.34 -13.57
C GLN A 217 -19.52 19.95 -12.51
N GLY A 218 -19.89 20.08 -11.24
CA GLY A 218 -19.11 19.54 -10.14
C GLY A 218 -19.14 18.01 -10.19
N LEU A 219 -18.01 17.36 -9.94
CA LEU A 219 -17.95 15.90 -9.89
C LEU A 219 -17.99 15.45 -8.43
N ASN A 220 -19.15 15.00 -7.95
CA ASN A 220 -19.30 14.48 -6.59
C ASN A 220 -19.34 12.95 -6.58
N PHE A 221 -18.17 12.33 -6.64
CA PHE A 221 -18.10 10.87 -6.65
C PHE A 221 -18.39 10.26 -5.28
N GLN A 222 -19.39 9.36 -5.20
CA GLN A 222 -19.43 8.34 -4.16
C GLN A 222 -18.71 7.08 -4.67
N VAL A 223 -17.69 6.64 -3.94
CA VAL A 223 -16.90 5.45 -4.29
C VAL A 223 -17.27 4.32 -3.34
N ARG A 224 -17.64 3.15 -3.88
CA ARG A 224 -18.07 1.96 -3.13
C ARG A 224 -17.36 0.72 -3.65
N ASP A 225 -17.46 -0.37 -2.89
CA ASP A 225 -16.94 -1.70 -3.26
C ASP A 225 -15.47 -1.68 -3.70
N VAL A 226 -14.63 -0.89 -3.01
CA VAL A 226 -13.21 -0.76 -3.33
C VAL A 226 -12.50 -2.08 -3.01
N ARG A 227 -11.96 -2.73 -4.04
CA ARG A 227 -11.14 -3.95 -3.93
C ARG A 227 -9.78 -3.69 -4.53
N ALA A 228 -8.74 -3.89 -3.74
CA ALA A 228 -7.35 -3.70 -4.16
C ALA A 228 -6.62 -5.05 -4.30
N ARG A 229 -5.67 -5.08 -5.23
CA ARG A 229 -4.70 -6.15 -5.43
C ARG A 229 -3.33 -5.55 -5.65
N VAL A 230 -2.35 -6.09 -4.95
CA VAL A 230 -0.95 -5.69 -5.11
C VAL A 230 -0.15 -6.91 -5.53
N LEU A 231 0.66 -6.76 -6.57
CA LEU A 231 1.63 -7.74 -7.02
C LEU A 231 2.94 -7.02 -7.22
N THR A 232 3.89 -7.23 -6.30
CA THR A 232 5.20 -6.58 -6.31
C THR A 232 5.12 -5.06 -6.44
N ASP A 233 5.35 -4.55 -7.63
CA ASP A 233 5.46 -3.17 -8.08
C ASP A 233 4.29 -2.75 -8.97
N MET A 234 3.27 -3.60 -9.11
CA MET A 234 2.02 -3.28 -9.79
C MET A 234 0.84 -3.48 -8.84
N ALA A 235 -0.19 -2.68 -9.00
CA ALA A 235 -1.44 -2.84 -8.26
C ALA A 235 -2.63 -2.46 -9.12
N TRP A 236 -3.78 -3.08 -8.86
CA TRP A 236 -5.04 -2.62 -9.43
C TRP A 236 -6.11 -2.50 -8.36
N VAL A 237 -7.01 -1.55 -8.58
CA VAL A 237 -8.15 -1.27 -7.73
C VAL A 237 -9.39 -1.30 -8.60
N THR A 238 -10.36 -2.13 -8.23
CA THR A 238 -11.70 -2.14 -8.82
C THR A 238 -12.69 -1.53 -7.85
N MET A 239 -13.64 -0.75 -8.34
CA MET A 239 -14.63 -0.08 -7.52
C MET A 239 -15.89 0.26 -8.33
N LYS A 240 -16.96 0.62 -7.62
CA LYS A 240 -18.13 1.26 -8.20
C LYS A 240 -18.11 2.75 -7.86
N THR A 241 -18.39 3.60 -8.83
CA THR A 241 -18.47 5.05 -8.64
C THR A 241 -19.84 5.59 -9.05
N TYR A 242 -20.38 6.52 -8.27
CA TYR A 242 -21.66 7.19 -8.52
C TYR A 242 -21.39 8.69 -8.58
N VAL A 243 -21.81 9.37 -9.64
CA VAL A 243 -21.57 10.82 -9.83
C VAL A 243 -22.80 11.63 -9.43
N ASP A 244 -23.95 11.27 -10.00
CA ASP A 244 -25.27 11.80 -9.64
C ASP A 244 -26.29 10.66 -9.60
N MET A 245 -27.43 10.89 -8.96
CA MET A 245 -28.52 9.90 -8.81
C MET A 245 -29.02 9.36 -10.15
N ASP A 246 -28.96 10.17 -11.22
CA ASP A 246 -29.63 9.89 -12.49
C ASP A 246 -28.73 9.22 -13.54
N THR A 247 -27.41 9.23 -13.37
CA THR A 247 -26.45 8.73 -14.38
C THR A 247 -26.14 7.24 -14.25
N GLY A 248 -26.66 6.58 -13.22
CA GLY A 248 -26.31 5.19 -12.89
C GLY A 248 -24.85 5.04 -12.41
N PRO A 249 -24.48 3.86 -11.88
CA PRO A 249 -23.13 3.62 -11.42
C PRO A 249 -22.17 3.27 -12.56
N PHE A 250 -20.90 3.59 -12.37
CA PHE A 250 -19.80 3.16 -13.24
C PHE A 250 -18.98 2.08 -12.55
N ASN A 251 -18.51 1.10 -13.33
CA ASN A 251 -17.42 0.22 -12.92
C ASN A 251 -16.10 0.88 -13.30
N VAL A 252 -15.21 1.03 -12.32
CA VAL A 252 -13.90 1.64 -12.51
C VAL A 252 -12.80 0.67 -12.13
N THR A 253 -11.80 0.56 -13.01
CA THR A 253 -10.54 -0.13 -12.75
C THR A 253 -9.39 0.86 -12.89
N ASN A 254 -8.62 1.03 -11.82
CA ASN A 254 -7.41 1.83 -11.80
C ASN A 254 -6.21 0.89 -11.64
N VAL A 255 -5.18 1.04 -12.49
CA VAL A 255 -3.93 0.28 -12.40
C VAL A 255 -2.78 1.23 -12.14
N PHE A 256 -1.89 0.80 -11.26
CA PHE A 256 -0.78 1.58 -10.77
C PHE A 256 0.52 0.80 -10.84
N GLU A 257 1.61 1.52 -11.01
CA GLU A 257 2.97 1.01 -10.91
C GLU A 257 3.77 1.77 -9.85
N PHE A 258 4.65 1.05 -9.15
CA PHE A 258 5.52 1.59 -8.11
C PHE A 258 6.89 1.92 -8.69
N HIS A 259 7.20 3.22 -8.74
CA HIS A 259 8.47 3.73 -9.25
C HIS A 259 9.13 4.62 -8.20
N ASN A 260 10.38 4.34 -7.85
CA ASN A 260 11.21 5.20 -7.00
C ASN A 260 10.54 5.64 -5.69
N GLY A 261 9.85 4.72 -5.01
CA GLY A 261 9.20 5.02 -3.74
C GLY A 261 7.78 5.57 -3.84
N ARG A 262 7.20 5.67 -5.05
CA ARG A 262 5.89 6.26 -5.29
C ARG A 262 5.05 5.44 -6.27
N TRP A 263 3.74 5.37 -6.00
CA TRP A 263 2.76 4.80 -6.93
C TRP A 263 2.33 5.85 -7.96
N TYR A 264 2.26 5.43 -9.22
CA TYR A 264 1.79 6.21 -10.35
C TYR A 264 0.65 5.47 -11.05
N MET A 265 -0.35 6.21 -11.51
CA MET A 265 -1.41 5.64 -12.36
C MET A 265 -0.87 5.37 -13.76
N VAL A 266 -1.13 4.18 -14.28
CA VAL A 266 -0.77 3.77 -15.65
C VAL A 266 -1.97 3.39 -16.49
N HIS A 267 -3.09 3.03 -15.83
CA HIS A 267 -4.35 2.77 -16.49
C HIS A 267 -5.53 3.28 -15.67
N HIS A 268 -6.50 3.86 -16.36
CA HIS A 268 -7.83 4.15 -15.84
C HIS A 268 -8.84 3.64 -16.86
N HIS A 269 -9.83 2.89 -16.41
CA HIS A 269 -10.96 2.47 -17.23
C HIS A 269 -12.23 2.65 -16.43
N SER A 270 -13.12 3.51 -16.93
CA SER A 270 -14.48 3.67 -16.44
C SER A 270 -15.48 3.18 -17.49
N SER A 271 -16.45 2.38 -17.08
CA SER A 271 -17.51 1.84 -17.95
C SER A 271 -18.87 2.02 -17.28
N VAL A 272 -19.89 2.38 -18.07
CA VAL A 272 -21.27 2.48 -17.60
C VAL A 272 -21.76 1.08 -17.23
N MET A 273 -22.41 0.93 -16.08
CA MET A 273 -23.23 -0.25 -15.82
C MET A 273 -24.64 -0.01 -16.34
N ASN A 274 -25.04 -0.79 -17.35
CA ASN A 274 -26.46 -0.88 -17.68
C ASN A 274 -27.15 -1.55 -16.48
N GLY A 275 -28.17 -0.89 -15.92
CA GLY A 275 -28.87 -1.38 -14.74
C GLY A 275 -29.60 -2.69 -15.05
N ASP A 276 -29.00 -3.81 -14.67
CA ASP A 276 -29.74 -5.04 -14.44
C ASP A 276 -30.05 -5.15 -12.95
N VAL A 277 -31.36 -5.26 -12.71
CA VAL A 277 -32.07 -5.54 -11.47
C VAL A 277 -31.20 -6.19 -10.40
N GLU A 278 -31.19 -5.55 -9.24
CA GLU A 278 -30.80 -6.10 -7.94
C GLU A 278 -31.25 -7.57 -7.84
N GLN A 279 -30.35 -8.52 -8.17
CA GLN A 279 -30.49 -9.89 -7.71
C GLN A 279 -30.25 -9.84 -6.21
N GLN A 280 -31.32 -9.58 -5.46
CA GLN A 280 -31.45 -10.00 -4.08
C GLN A 280 -31.19 -11.51 -4.07
N ILE A 281 -29.96 -11.90 -3.78
CA ILE A 281 -29.68 -13.24 -3.28
C ILE A 281 -30.24 -13.25 -1.86
N VAL A 282 -31.56 -13.50 -1.78
CA VAL A 282 -32.20 -13.94 -0.54
C VAL A 282 -31.56 -15.27 -0.18
N HIS A 283 -30.64 -15.24 0.78
CA HIS A 283 -30.21 -16.44 1.47
C HIS A 283 -31.37 -16.88 2.36
N GLY A 284 -32.09 -17.91 1.90
CA GLY A 284 -32.89 -18.80 2.74
C GLY A 284 -32.08 -20.03 3.12
#